data_AF-A0A1Y6C2V6-F1
#
_entry.id   AF-A0A1Y6C2V6-F1
#
_cell.length_a   1.000
_cell.length_b   1.000
_cell.length_c   1.000
_cell.angle_alpha   90.00
_cell.angle_beta   90.00
_cell.angle_gamma   90.00
#
_symmetry.space_group_name_H-M   'P 1'
#
loop_
_entity.id
_entity.type
_entity.pdbx_description
1 polymer ?
#
loop_
_entity_poly.entity_id
_entity_poly.type
_entity_poly.pdbx_seq_one_letter_code
_entity_poly.pdbx_strand_id
1 'polypeptide(L)'
;MQKNRILFYDSDNRNRRDGVRILAASGSQVIAAKSLRELESLSLQYKYNLYILDIEGHKHLNSKGLLQPEPHAIIMAKSGLNSIYPYLENMERFTNFIAKDRHNRLSSRDLLGTVSKILHRDIFGMKKYLGWGAHTMTFHVRDSENRQEYIECLKDQCRNMGLRRSILNDVETVTEEFLMNAIYDAPVDRQRNRLFNHLKRTNRIQLTPEQAARLEFGSDGKRLAISVTDPFGSITRDHVMSYLSKCFQGENITNLDDSISGGAGLGLYFCFNHVHSLIINVDPLNRTEFIGIIDIDSSVRESKKQKTNFHFFNTNNKSREFLLGDDHNEESDTATHPDSVA
;
A
#
# COMPACT_ATOMS: atom_id res chain seq x y z
N MET A 1 -23.16 -10.35 16.71
CA MET A 1 -22.29 -9.55 15.82
C MET A 1 -22.81 -9.65 14.40
N GLN A 2 -23.03 -8.52 13.72
CA GLN A 2 -23.39 -8.50 12.31
C GLN A 2 -22.17 -8.95 11.49
N LYS A 3 -22.32 -9.97 10.63
CA LYS A 3 -21.23 -10.41 9.76
C LYS A 3 -20.93 -9.34 8.71
N ASN A 4 -19.66 -9.05 8.49
CA ASN A 4 -19.21 -8.20 7.38
C ASN A 4 -19.73 -8.78 6.05
N ARG A 5 -20.27 -7.92 5.18
CA ARG A 5 -20.80 -8.33 3.87
C ARG A 5 -19.85 -7.89 2.77
N ILE A 6 -19.43 -8.84 1.92
CA ILE A 6 -18.51 -8.61 0.81
C ILE A 6 -19.25 -8.84 -0.50
N LEU A 7 -19.21 -7.86 -1.42
CA LEU A 7 -19.63 -8.07 -2.79
C LEU A 7 -18.42 -8.52 -3.61
N PHE A 8 -18.51 -9.70 -4.19
CA PHE A 8 -17.44 -10.30 -4.98
C PHE A 8 -17.86 -10.43 -6.45
N TYR A 9 -16.95 -10.09 -7.37
CA TYR A 9 -17.13 -10.37 -8.79
C TYR A 9 -15.80 -10.69 -9.47
N ASP A 10 -15.85 -11.70 -10.33
CA ASP A 10 -14.80 -12.04 -11.29
C ASP A 10 -15.51 -12.52 -12.56
N SER A 11 -15.04 -12.14 -13.75
CA SER A 11 -15.60 -12.61 -15.01
C SER A 11 -15.36 -14.12 -15.20
N ASP A 12 -14.28 -14.65 -14.62
CA ASP A 12 -13.95 -16.08 -14.66
C ASP A 12 -14.73 -16.87 -13.59
N ASN A 13 -15.53 -17.85 -14.04
CA ASN A 13 -16.34 -18.69 -13.15
C ASN A 13 -15.52 -19.52 -12.15
N ARG A 14 -14.29 -19.91 -12.50
CA ARG A 14 -13.39 -20.60 -11.58
C ARG A 14 -12.97 -19.65 -10.46
N ASN A 15 -12.55 -18.44 -10.80
CA ASN A 15 -12.17 -17.43 -9.80
C ASN A 15 -13.34 -17.02 -8.92
N ARG A 16 -14.58 -16.96 -9.44
CA ARG A 16 -15.76 -16.76 -8.59
C ARG A 16 -15.93 -17.85 -7.54
N ARG A 17 -15.83 -19.12 -7.93
CA ARG A 17 -15.92 -20.24 -7.00
C ARG A 17 -14.77 -20.24 -5.99
N ASP A 18 -13.56 -20.04 -6.46
CA ASP A 18 -12.36 -19.98 -5.61
C ASP A 18 -12.41 -18.78 -4.65
N GLY A 19 -12.79 -17.60 -5.14
CA GLY A 19 -12.94 -16.37 -4.36
C GLY A 19 -13.96 -16.53 -3.24
N VAL A 20 -15.15 -17.09 -3.52
CA VAL A 20 -16.15 -17.39 -2.47
C VAL A 20 -15.57 -18.31 -1.39
N ARG A 21 -14.91 -19.39 -1.80
CA ARG A 21 -14.29 -20.34 -0.86
C ARG A 21 -13.20 -19.70 -0.01
N ILE A 22 -12.32 -18.92 -0.63
CA ILE A 22 -11.23 -18.20 0.05
C ILE A 22 -11.83 -17.22 1.06
N LEU A 23 -12.75 -16.36 0.62
CA LEU A 23 -13.31 -15.28 1.43
C LEU A 23 -14.22 -15.79 2.55
N ALA A 24 -14.85 -16.96 2.41
CA ALA A 24 -15.60 -17.59 3.49
C ALA A 24 -14.72 -17.85 4.73
N ALA A 25 -13.42 -18.08 4.56
CA ALA A 25 -12.48 -18.25 5.67
C ALA A 25 -12.25 -16.96 6.49
N SER A 26 -12.66 -15.79 5.97
CA SER A 26 -12.62 -14.52 6.74
C SER A 26 -13.77 -14.39 7.76
N GLY A 27 -14.71 -15.33 7.79
CA GLY A 27 -15.93 -15.23 8.62
C GLY A 27 -17.00 -14.28 8.07
N SER A 28 -16.76 -13.67 6.91
CA SER A 28 -17.67 -12.72 6.24
C SER A 28 -18.80 -13.42 5.47
N GLN A 29 -19.91 -12.70 5.27
CA GLN A 29 -20.94 -13.07 4.30
C GLN A 29 -20.51 -12.62 2.91
N VAL A 30 -20.15 -13.58 2.05
CA VAL A 30 -19.72 -13.31 0.67
C VAL A 30 -20.91 -13.46 -0.27
N ILE A 31 -21.21 -12.41 -1.03
CA ILE A 31 -22.21 -12.43 -2.09
C ILE A 31 -21.46 -12.30 -3.41
N ALA A 32 -21.44 -13.35 -4.22
CA ALA A 32 -20.75 -13.36 -5.50
C ALA A 32 -21.73 -13.20 -6.66
N ALA A 33 -21.61 -12.11 -7.40
CA ALA A 33 -22.39 -11.88 -8.61
C ALA A 33 -21.89 -12.80 -9.75
N LYS A 34 -22.79 -13.39 -10.52
CA LYS A 34 -22.49 -14.29 -11.65
C LYS A 34 -22.42 -13.57 -12.99
N SER A 35 -22.92 -12.33 -13.05
CA SER A 35 -22.92 -11.47 -14.24
C SER A 35 -22.81 -9.99 -13.86
N LEU A 36 -22.45 -9.13 -14.81
CA LEU A 36 -22.42 -7.68 -14.60
C LEU A 36 -23.80 -7.10 -14.24
N ARG A 37 -24.87 -7.63 -14.83
CA ARG A 37 -26.25 -7.24 -14.51
C ARG A 37 -26.62 -7.59 -13.07
N GLU A 38 -26.22 -8.78 -12.61
CA GLU A 38 -26.42 -9.19 -11.22
C GLU A 38 -25.55 -8.36 -10.26
N LEU A 39 -24.30 -8.05 -10.64
CA LEU A 39 -23.40 -7.19 -9.88
C LEU A 39 -24.02 -5.81 -9.65
N GLU A 40 -24.54 -5.20 -10.71
CA GLU A 40 -25.24 -3.92 -10.65
C GLU A 40 -26.46 -3.99 -9.74
N SER A 41 -27.34 -4.97 -9.94
CA SER A 41 -28.53 -5.16 -9.10
C SER A 41 -28.18 -5.34 -7.62
N LEU A 42 -27.16 -6.15 -7.32
CA LEU A 42 -26.73 -6.43 -5.96
C LEU A 42 -26.13 -5.18 -5.29
N SER A 43 -25.33 -4.41 -6.03
CA SER A 43 -24.71 -3.16 -5.52
C SER A 43 -25.74 -2.12 -5.06
N LEU A 44 -26.92 -2.11 -5.68
CA LEU A 44 -28.03 -1.22 -5.32
C LEU A 44 -28.90 -1.78 -4.19
N GLN A 45 -28.98 -3.11 -4.07
CA GLN A 45 -29.91 -3.77 -3.16
C GLN A 45 -29.43 -3.77 -1.71
N TYR A 46 -28.11 -3.79 -1.49
CA TYR A 46 -27.52 -4.02 -0.18
C TYR A 46 -26.37 -3.07 0.11
N LYS A 47 -26.22 -2.70 1.39
CA LYS A 47 -24.98 -2.09 1.88
C LYS A 47 -23.92 -3.17 2.06
N TYR A 48 -22.72 -2.93 1.53
CA TYR A 48 -21.56 -3.78 1.66
C TYR A 48 -20.48 -3.12 2.52
N ASN A 49 -19.59 -3.92 3.09
CA ASN A 49 -18.40 -3.45 3.82
C ASN A 49 -17.15 -3.43 2.94
N LEU A 50 -17.17 -4.14 1.81
CA LEU A 50 -16.04 -4.28 0.90
C LEU A 50 -16.52 -4.76 -0.47
N TYR A 51 -16.01 -4.13 -1.53
CA TYR A 51 -16.10 -4.64 -2.89
C TYR A 51 -14.80 -5.34 -3.26
N ILE A 52 -14.90 -6.51 -3.88
CA ILE A 52 -13.75 -7.24 -4.42
C ILE A 52 -14.09 -7.58 -5.87
N LEU A 53 -13.52 -6.83 -6.79
CA LEU A 53 -13.94 -6.81 -8.18
C LEU A 53 -12.74 -7.09 -9.06
N ASP A 54 -12.95 -7.86 -10.12
CA ASP A 54 -12.04 -7.79 -11.25
C ASP A 54 -12.19 -6.47 -12.02
N ILE A 55 -11.30 -6.25 -12.98
CA ILE A 55 -11.29 -5.02 -13.77
C ILE A 55 -12.60 -4.77 -14.55
N GLU A 56 -13.28 -5.82 -15.01
CA GLU A 56 -14.53 -5.68 -15.78
C GLU A 56 -15.69 -5.27 -14.89
N GLY A 57 -15.90 -5.96 -13.77
CA GLY A 57 -16.95 -5.62 -12.81
C GLY A 57 -16.75 -4.22 -12.23
N HIS A 58 -15.51 -3.88 -11.97
CA HIS A 58 -15.15 -2.54 -11.54
C HIS A 58 -15.48 -1.46 -12.58
N LYS A 59 -15.04 -1.63 -13.84
CA LYS A 59 -15.36 -0.70 -14.93
C LYS A 59 -16.88 -0.54 -15.11
N HIS A 60 -17.62 -1.63 -15.02
CA HIS A 60 -19.08 -1.64 -15.11
C HIS A 60 -19.71 -0.75 -14.04
N LEU A 61 -19.42 -1.00 -12.76
CA LEU A 61 -19.98 -0.21 -11.66
C LEU A 61 -19.53 1.26 -11.71
N ASN A 62 -18.27 1.53 -12.07
CA ASN A 62 -17.77 2.89 -12.21
C ASN A 62 -18.51 3.67 -13.30
N SER A 63 -18.72 3.06 -14.48
CA SER A 63 -19.44 3.69 -15.59
C SER A 63 -20.90 4.04 -15.27
N LYS A 64 -21.46 3.41 -14.24
CA LYS A 64 -22.82 3.62 -13.74
C LYS A 64 -22.88 4.57 -12.55
N GLY A 65 -21.74 5.07 -12.06
CA GLY A 65 -21.68 5.90 -10.84
C GLY A 65 -22.05 5.14 -9.56
N LEU A 66 -21.88 3.81 -9.56
CA LEU A 66 -22.28 2.95 -8.45
C LEU A 66 -21.15 2.63 -7.47
N LEU A 67 -19.91 2.99 -7.82
CA LEU A 67 -18.78 2.92 -6.89
C LEU A 67 -18.78 4.17 -6.04
N GLN A 68 -19.22 4.01 -4.80
CA GLN A 68 -19.12 5.04 -3.78
C GLN A 68 -17.68 5.12 -3.25
N PRO A 69 -17.22 6.28 -2.73
CA PRO A 69 -15.90 6.42 -2.10
C PRO A 69 -15.67 5.44 -0.94
N GLU A 70 -16.75 5.04 -0.29
CA GLU A 70 -16.81 3.92 0.64
C GLU A 70 -17.99 3.00 0.32
N PRO A 71 -17.86 1.67 0.57
CA PRO A 71 -16.72 0.98 1.18
C PRO A 71 -15.53 0.79 0.22
N HIS A 72 -14.37 0.47 0.80
CA HIS A 72 -13.16 0.14 0.05
C HIS A 72 -13.41 -0.89 -1.08
N ALA A 73 -12.62 -0.77 -2.15
CA ALA A 73 -12.57 -1.74 -3.22
C ALA A 73 -11.17 -2.37 -3.32
N ILE A 74 -11.13 -3.70 -3.41
CA ILE A 74 -9.96 -4.45 -3.86
C ILE A 74 -10.14 -4.74 -5.34
N ILE A 75 -9.17 -4.34 -6.16
CA ILE A 75 -9.19 -4.59 -7.61
C ILE A 75 -8.26 -5.74 -7.95
N MET A 76 -8.78 -6.70 -8.69
CA MET A 76 -8.05 -7.88 -9.13
C MET A 76 -7.87 -7.87 -10.65
N ALA A 77 -6.66 -8.08 -11.14
CA ALA A 77 -6.44 -8.15 -12.58
C ALA A 77 -5.38 -9.17 -12.95
N LYS A 78 -5.53 -9.79 -14.13
CA LYS A 78 -4.46 -10.58 -14.72
C LYS A 78 -3.30 -9.69 -15.15
N SER A 79 -3.59 -8.49 -15.64
CA SER A 79 -2.58 -7.52 -16.08
C SER A 79 -1.99 -6.77 -14.88
N GLY A 80 -0.82 -6.14 -15.04
CA GLY A 80 -0.13 -5.47 -13.92
C GLY A 80 -0.76 -4.11 -13.60
N LEU A 81 -0.45 -3.54 -12.43
CA LEU A 81 -0.97 -2.23 -12.02
C LEU A 81 -0.67 -1.16 -13.08
N ASN A 82 0.55 -1.16 -13.62
CA ASN A 82 1.00 -0.27 -14.71
C ASN A 82 0.13 -0.30 -15.98
N SER A 83 -0.57 -1.40 -16.25
CA SER A 83 -1.46 -1.50 -17.42
C SER A 83 -2.88 -1.03 -17.15
N ILE A 84 -3.29 -1.06 -15.88
CA ILE A 84 -4.66 -0.73 -15.48
C ILE A 84 -4.76 0.63 -14.80
N TYR A 85 -3.63 1.23 -14.37
CA TYR A 85 -3.65 2.50 -13.66
C TYR A 85 -4.38 3.63 -14.40
N PRO A 86 -4.38 3.77 -15.75
CA PRO A 86 -5.11 4.88 -16.39
C PRO A 86 -6.61 4.81 -16.11
N TYR A 87 -7.14 3.61 -15.88
CA TYR A 87 -8.53 3.39 -15.48
C TYR A 87 -8.75 3.60 -13.98
N LEU A 88 -7.68 3.64 -13.18
CA LEU A 88 -7.70 3.80 -11.73
C LEU A 88 -7.31 5.23 -11.28
N GLU A 89 -6.70 6.03 -12.16
CA GLU A 89 -6.18 7.37 -11.86
C GLU A 89 -7.30 8.37 -11.50
N ASN A 90 -8.42 8.30 -12.21
CA ASN A 90 -9.61 9.09 -11.92
C ASN A 90 -10.38 8.61 -10.67
N MET A 91 -9.86 7.62 -9.95
CA MET A 91 -10.51 7.13 -8.74
C MET A 91 -9.99 7.88 -7.55
N GLU A 92 -10.88 8.64 -6.93
CA GLU A 92 -10.57 9.41 -5.72
C GLU A 92 -9.98 8.53 -4.60
N ARG A 93 -10.19 7.19 -4.58
CA ARG A 93 -9.78 6.32 -3.44
C ARG A 93 -9.44 4.85 -3.76
N PHE A 94 -8.77 4.54 -4.87
CA PHE A 94 -8.17 3.21 -5.07
C PHE A 94 -7.04 2.91 -4.06
N THR A 95 -7.18 1.84 -3.28
CA THR A 95 -6.25 1.51 -2.19
C THR A 95 -5.53 0.18 -2.36
N ASN A 96 -6.13 -0.81 -3.03
CA ASN A 96 -5.62 -2.19 -2.99
C ASN A 96 -5.74 -2.90 -4.34
N PHE A 97 -4.59 -3.32 -4.87
CA PHE A 97 -4.40 -4.10 -6.09
C PHE A 97 -3.94 -5.51 -5.77
N ILE A 98 -4.59 -6.52 -6.36
CA ILE A 98 -4.10 -7.89 -6.37
C ILE A 98 -3.91 -8.35 -7.81
N ALA A 99 -2.67 -8.69 -8.16
CA ALA A 99 -2.36 -9.34 -9.41
C ALA A 99 -2.76 -10.82 -9.36
N LYS A 100 -3.52 -11.25 -10.37
CA LYS A 100 -3.75 -12.67 -10.63
C LYS A 100 -2.48 -13.29 -11.24
N ASP A 101 -2.29 -14.58 -11.02
CA ASP A 101 -1.13 -15.29 -11.58
C ASP A 101 -1.19 -15.37 -13.12
N ARG A 102 -0.14 -15.93 -13.73
CA ARG A 102 -0.06 -16.13 -15.19
C ARG A 102 -1.21 -16.96 -15.77
N HIS A 103 -1.81 -17.82 -14.95
CA HIS A 103 -2.95 -18.67 -15.29
C HIS A 103 -4.30 -18.03 -14.93
N ASN A 104 -4.33 -16.72 -14.65
CA ASN A 104 -5.51 -15.96 -14.24
C ASN A 104 -6.10 -16.41 -12.90
N ARG A 105 -5.31 -16.98 -11.99
CA ARG A 105 -5.79 -17.49 -10.69
C ARG A 105 -5.57 -16.50 -9.56
N LEU A 106 -6.47 -16.55 -8.59
CA LEU A 106 -6.39 -15.78 -7.35
C LEU A 106 -5.40 -16.41 -6.36
N SER A 107 -4.62 -15.57 -5.70
CA SER A 107 -3.81 -15.96 -4.54
C SER A 107 -4.67 -15.94 -3.28
N SER A 108 -4.88 -17.10 -2.67
CA SER A 108 -5.65 -17.19 -1.41
C SER A 108 -5.01 -16.40 -0.28
N ARG A 109 -3.67 -16.43 -0.21
CA ARG A 109 -2.89 -15.74 0.82
C ARG A 109 -3.02 -14.23 0.68
N ASP A 110 -2.80 -13.69 -0.51
CA ASP A 110 -2.80 -12.24 -0.71
C ASP A 110 -4.23 -11.68 -0.58
N LEU A 111 -5.25 -12.41 -1.06
CA LEU A 111 -6.64 -12.03 -0.91
C LEU A 111 -7.09 -12.05 0.57
N LEU A 112 -6.86 -13.14 1.30
CA LEU A 112 -7.25 -13.23 2.72
C LEU A 112 -6.49 -12.24 3.60
N GLY A 113 -5.18 -12.09 3.37
CA GLY A 113 -4.37 -11.13 4.13
C GLY A 113 -4.90 -9.70 3.96
N THR A 114 -5.18 -9.30 2.71
CA THR A 114 -5.74 -7.97 2.41
C THR A 114 -7.10 -7.76 3.06
N VAL A 115 -8.02 -8.73 2.90
CA VAL A 115 -9.37 -8.64 3.47
C VAL A 115 -9.34 -8.60 4.99
N SER A 116 -8.52 -9.43 5.62
CA SER A 116 -8.37 -9.46 7.08
C SER A 116 -7.90 -8.10 7.61
N LYS A 117 -6.90 -7.48 6.96
CA LYS A 117 -6.41 -6.15 7.34
C LYS A 117 -7.48 -5.06 7.22
N ILE A 118 -8.25 -5.06 6.13
CA ILE A 118 -9.34 -4.07 5.92
C ILE A 118 -10.43 -4.24 6.99
N LEU A 119 -10.86 -5.47 7.24
CA LEU A 119 -12.00 -5.73 8.12
C LEU A 119 -11.66 -5.55 9.61
N HIS A 120 -10.45 -5.92 10.04
CA HIS A 120 -10.04 -5.81 11.45
C HIS A 120 -9.34 -4.49 11.79
N ARG A 121 -9.00 -3.66 10.78
CA ARG A 121 -8.24 -2.40 10.93
C ARG A 121 -6.88 -2.56 11.63
N ASP A 122 -6.40 -3.79 11.73
CA ASP A 122 -5.08 -4.09 12.26
C ASP A 122 -4.08 -4.17 11.10
N ILE A 123 -3.55 -3.01 10.70
CA ILE A 123 -2.82 -2.89 9.43
C ILE A 123 -1.30 -3.06 9.59
N PHE A 124 -0.71 -2.81 10.75
CA PHE A 124 0.75 -2.76 10.92
C PHE A 124 1.41 -4.12 11.20
N GLY A 125 2.67 -4.26 10.82
CA GLY A 125 3.51 -5.39 11.19
C GLY A 125 3.72 -6.38 10.04
N MET A 126 4.97 -6.49 9.62
CA MET A 126 5.41 -7.37 8.54
C MET A 126 5.14 -8.87 8.77
N LYS A 127 5.08 -9.33 10.02
CA LYS A 127 4.89 -10.75 10.36
C LYS A 127 3.59 -11.34 9.80
N LYS A 128 2.60 -10.49 9.51
CA LYS A 128 1.33 -10.88 8.88
C LYS A 128 1.48 -11.42 7.45
N TYR A 129 2.64 -11.18 6.82
CA TYR A 129 2.95 -11.61 5.46
C TYR A 129 3.86 -12.84 5.38
N LEU A 130 4.34 -13.31 6.54
CA LEU A 130 5.20 -14.47 6.66
C LEU A 130 4.43 -15.64 7.28
N GLY A 131 4.92 -16.86 7.05
CA GLY A 131 4.46 -18.06 7.72
C GLY A 131 4.57 -17.96 9.25
N TRP A 132 3.66 -18.64 9.94
CA TRP A 132 3.68 -18.71 11.40
C TRP A 132 5.01 -19.28 11.90
N GLY A 133 5.57 -18.67 12.94
CA GLY A 133 6.87 -19.04 13.51
C GLY A 133 8.09 -18.42 12.81
N ALA A 134 7.90 -17.64 11.74
CA ALA A 134 9.01 -16.92 11.11
C ALA A 134 9.70 -15.96 12.09
N HIS A 135 11.02 -16.05 12.17
CA HIS A 135 11.84 -15.15 12.97
C HIS A 135 12.09 -13.83 12.22
N THR A 136 12.17 -12.72 12.97
CA THR A 136 12.42 -11.39 12.43
C THR A 136 13.55 -10.72 13.19
N MET A 137 14.46 -10.10 12.47
CA MET A 137 15.48 -9.20 13.01
C MET A 137 14.95 -7.77 12.99
N THR A 138 15.37 -6.95 13.96
CA THR A 138 14.93 -5.56 14.10
C THR A 138 16.12 -4.66 14.42
N PHE A 139 16.19 -3.53 13.72
CA PHE A 139 17.19 -2.48 13.90
C PHE A 139 16.50 -1.14 14.13
N HIS A 140 17.09 -0.30 14.99
CA HIS A 140 16.66 1.08 15.19
C HIS A 140 17.65 1.99 14.48
N VAL A 141 17.21 2.58 13.38
CA VAL A 141 18.03 3.37 12.47
C VAL A 141 17.89 4.85 12.84
N ARG A 142 19.00 5.44 13.26
CA ARG A 142 19.07 6.84 13.68
C ARG A 142 20.00 7.68 12.85
N ASP A 143 21.00 7.07 12.24
CA ASP A 143 22.01 7.77 11.47
C ASP A 143 22.00 7.30 10.03
N SER A 144 21.90 8.28 9.14
CA SER A 144 22.10 8.14 7.71
C SER A 144 23.43 7.49 7.30
N GLU A 145 24.52 7.67 8.05
CA GLU A 145 25.83 7.09 7.70
C GLU A 145 25.85 5.56 7.85
N ASN A 146 25.03 5.02 8.75
CA ASN A 146 25.02 3.58 9.06
C ASN A 146 24.12 2.77 8.11
N ARG A 147 23.44 3.42 7.14
CA ARG A 147 22.51 2.74 6.22
C ARG A 147 23.15 1.55 5.52
N GLN A 148 24.36 1.73 5.00
CA GLN A 148 25.06 0.69 4.25
C GLN A 148 25.38 -0.53 5.13
N GLU A 149 25.65 -0.33 6.43
CA GLU A 149 25.91 -1.42 7.36
C GLU A 149 24.67 -2.31 7.55
N TYR A 150 23.49 -1.69 7.70
CA TYR A 150 22.24 -2.44 7.79
C TYR A 150 21.94 -3.20 6.50
N ILE A 151 22.17 -2.59 5.35
CA ILE A 151 21.97 -3.21 4.03
C ILE A 151 22.89 -4.41 3.84
N GLU A 152 24.19 -4.27 4.12
CA GLU A 152 25.11 -5.40 4.02
C GLU A 152 24.77 -6.50 5.03
N CYS A 153 24.33 -6.15 6.25
CA CYS A 153 23.84 -7.14 7.21
C CYS A 153 22.67 -7.96 6.64
N LEU A 154 21.70 -7.31 5.99
CA LEU A 154 20.57 -8.03 5.39
C LEU A 154 21.00 -8.89 4.19
N LYS A 155 21.94 -8.40 3.37
CA LYS A 155 22.53 -9.17 2.27
C LYS A 155 23.29 -10.39 2.77
N ASP A 156 24.03 -10.27 3.87
CA ASP A 156 24.71 -11.40 4.52
C ASP A 156 23.72 -12.46 5.01
N GLN A 157 22.60 -12.06 5.61
CA GLN A 157 21.54 -12.99 5.97
C GLN A 157 21.01 -13.73 4.73
N CYS A 158 20.78 -13.01 3.63
CA CYS A 158 20.34 -13.62 2.37
C CYS A 158 21.40 -14.58 1.78
N ARG A 159 22.69 -14.24 1.84
CA ARG A 159 23.81 -15.11 1.43
C ARG A 159 23.82 -16.40 2.25
N ASN A 160 23.67 -16.29 3.57
CA ASN A 160 23.65 -17.43 4.50
C ASN A 160 22.43 -18.34 4.27
N MET A 161 21.31 -17.79 3.81
CA MET A 161 20.13 -18.56 3.37
C MET A 161 20.30 -19.22 1.99
N GLY A 162 21.44 -19.03 1.32
CA GLY A 162 21.71 -19.58 -0.01
C GLY A 162 20.95 -18.88 -1.14
N LEU A 163 20.52 -17.63 -0.93
CA LEU A 163 19.74 -16.90 -1.93
C LEU A 163 20.62 -16.39 -3.07
N ARG A 164 20.05 -16.41 -4.28
CA ARG A 164 20.71 -15.96 -5.51
C ARG A 164 21.00 -14.46 -5.50
N ARG A 165 22.07 -14.05 -6.19
CA ARG A 165 22.52 -12.64 -6.28
C ARG A 165 21.43 -11.64 -6.67
N SER A 166 20.49 -12.04 -7.53
CA SER A 166 19.36 -11.16 -7.91
C SER A 166 18.54 -10.73 -6.70
N ILE A 167 18.25 -11.65 -5.77
CA ILE A 167 17.47 -11.35 -4.57
C ILE A 167 18.25 -10.43 -3.64
N LEU A 168 19.58 -10.58 -3.54
CA LEU A 168 20.41 -9.68 -2.75
C LEU A 168 20.34 -8.25 -3.31
N ASN A 169 20.35 -8.09 -4.63
CA ASN A 169 20.21 -6.78 -5.29
C ASN A 169 18.80 -6.20 -5.07
N ASP A 170 17.76 -7.04 -5.09
CA ASP A 170 16.38 -6.63 -4.80
C ASP A 170 16.28 -6.13 -3.34
N VAL A 171 16.85 -6.88 -2.39
CA VAL A 171 16.91 -6.52 -0.96
C VAL A 171 17.66 -5.21 -0.74
N GLU A 172 18.82 -5.04 -1.39
CA GLU A 172 19.62 -3.81 -1.34
C GLU A 172 18.82 -2.60 -1.81
N THR A 173 18.26 -2.70 -3.03
CA THR A 173 17.49 -1.61 -3.65
C THR A 173 16.29 -1.22 -2.77
N VAL A 174 15.51 -2.19 -2.32
CA VAL A 174 14.31 -1.93 -1.52
C VAL A 174 14.66 -1.35 -0.16
N THR A 175 15.70 -1.87 0.50
CA THR A 175 16.12 -1.40 1.82
C THR A 175 16.65 0.02 1.76
N GLU A 176 17.50 0.34 0.77
CA GLU A 176 18.03 1.70 0.60
C GLU A 176 16.88 2.70 0.40
N GLU A 177 15.95 2.43 -0.53
CA GLU A 177 14.85 3.37 -0.80
C GLU A 177 13.89 3.52 0.39
N PHE A 178 13.61 2.44 1.13
CA PHE A 178 12.79 2.53 2.33
C PHE A 178 13.46 3.34 3.45
N LEU A 179 14.77 3.14 3.66
CA LEU A 179 15.53 3.91 4.65
C LEU A 179 15.66 5.38 4.23
N MET A 180 15.89 5.64 2.94
CA MET A 180 15.93 7.00 2.40
C MET A 180 14.60 7.71 2.61
N ASN A 181 13.48 7.06 2.31
CA ASN A 181 12.16 7.62 2.57
C ASN A 181 11.97 7.93 4.06
N ALA A 182 12.31 7.01 4.96
CA ALA A 182 12.11 7.17 6.40
C ALA A 182 13.00 8.27 7.03
N ILE A 183 14.23 8.45 6.52
CA ILE A 183 15.24 9.36 7.10
C ILE A 183 15.15 10.77 6.50
N TYR A 184 14.88 10.90 5.19
CA TYR A 184 14.94 12.18 4.48
C TYR A 184 13.56 12.73 4.14
N ASP A 185 12.66 11.87 3.66
CA ASP A 185 11.40 12.33 3.07
C ASP A 185 10.26 12.36 4.10
N ALA A 186 10.19 11.38 5.00
CA ALA A 186 9.13 11.24 5.99
C ALA A 186 9.13 12.31 7.11
N PRO A 187 10.30 12.76 7.64
CA PRO A 187 10.32 13.69 8.76
C PRO A 187 9.64 15.03 8.46
N VAL A 188 8.74 15.42 9.35
CA VAL A 188 8.00 16.69 9.30
C VAL A 188 8.07 17.42 10.65
N ASP A 189 8.00 18.75 10.63
CA ASP A 189 7.89 19.57 11.84
C ASP A 189 6.47 19.55 12.42
N ARG A 190 6.25 20.30 13.51
CA ARG A 190 4.92 20.43 14.15
C ARG A 190 3.89 21.11 13.25
N GLN A 191 4.34 21.91 12.29
CA GLN A 191 3.55 22.59 11.26
C GLN A 191 3.40 21.75 9.99
N ARG A 192 3.88 20.50 10.00
CA ARG A 192 3.86 19.52 8.89
C ARG A 192 4.72 19.90 7.69
N ASN A 193 5.65 20.84 7.83
CA ASN A 193 6.64 21.11 6.81
C ASN A 193 7.70 20.01 6.81
N ARG A 194 8.16 19.63 5.63
CA ARG A 194 9.20 18.61 5.46
C ARG A 194 10.52 19.14 6.03
N LEU A 195 11.13 18.39 6.94
CA LEU A 195 12.34 18.82 7.64
C LEU A 195 13.59 18.76 6.76
N PHE A 196 13.71 17.74 5.90
CA PHE A 196 14.97 17.42 5.22
C PHE A 196 14.87 17.19 3.72
N ASN A 197 13.67 17.23 3.13
CA ASN A 197 13.48 16.95 1.70
C ASN A 197 14.23 17.92 0.76
N HIS A 198 14.61 19.10 1.25
CA HIS A 198 15.36 20.11 0.52
C HIS A 198 16.88 19.89 0.61
N LEU A 199 17.35 19.00 1.49
CA LEU A 199 18.75 18.68 1.65
C LEU A 199 19.17 17.63 0.62
N LYS A 200 20.42 17.70 0.17
CA LYS A 200 21.00 16.63 -0.64
C LYS A 200 21.03 15.34 0.18
N ARG A 201 20.70 14.22 -0.46
CA ARG A 201 20.72 12.86 0.13
C ARG A 201 22.10 12.42 0.66
N THR A 202 23.16 13.12 0.26
CA THR A 202 24.54 12.94 0.76
C THR A 202 24.78 13.61 2.12
N ASN A 203 23.90 14.51 2.54
CA ASN A 203 24.05 15.16 3.83
C ASN A 203 23.70 14.17 4.94
N ARG A 204 24.57 14.09 5.94
CA ARG A 204 24.31 13.27 7.13
C ARG A 204 23.11 13.82 7.89
N ILE A 205 22.18 12.95 8.21
CA ILE A 205 21.03 13.19 9.08
C ILE A 205 21.16 12.29 10.30
N GLN A 206 21.05 12.91 11.47
CA GLN A 206 20.98 12.23 12.76
C GLN A 206 19.58 12.45 13.37
N LEU A 207 18.79 11.38 13.41
CA LEU A 207 17.46 11.38 14.03
C LEU A 207 17.58 11.26 15.55
N THR A 208 16.65 11.92 16.27
CA THR A 208 16.48 11.71 17.71
C THR A 208 15.98 10.28 17.98
N PRO A 209 16.07 9.76 19.22
CA PRO A 209 15.52 8.44 19.54
C PRO A 209 14.03 8.29 19.18
N GLU A 210 13.24 9.35 19.34
CA GLU A 210 11.80 9.38 19.07
C GLU A 210 11.49 9.42 17.57
N GLN A 211 12.45 9.88 16.77
CA GLN A 211 12.37 9.93 15.31
C GLN A 211 12.96 8.69 14.64
N ALA A 212 13.59 7.79 15.41
CA ALA A 212 14.29 6.64 14.89
C ALA A 212 13.38 5.76 14.03
N ALA A 213 13.83 5.43 12.82
CA ALA A 213 13.14 4.47 11.98
C ALA A 213 13.39 3.04 12.50
N ARG A 214 12.40 2.17 12.38
CA ARG A 214 12.52 0.75 12.71
C ARG A 214 12.62 -0.07 11.43
N LEU A 215 13.79 -0.64 11.17
CA LEU A 215 14.01 -1.59 10.08
C LEU A 215 13.79 -3.02 10.61
N GLU A 216 12.96 -3.79 9.92
CA GLU A 216 12.72 -5.20 10.22
C GLU A 216 12.95 -6.07 8.99
N PHE A 217 13.50 -7.26 9.19
CA PHE A 217 13.77 -8.24 8.15
C PHE A 217 13.40 -9.65 8.61
N GLY A 218 12.82 -10.45 7.74
CA GLY A 218 12.42 -11.82 8.08
C GLY A 218 12.17 -12.69 6.87
N SER A 219 12.21 -14.01 7.09
CA SER A 219 11.99 -15.03 6.07
C SER A 219 11.16 -16.18 6.64
N ASP A 220 10.26 -16.74 5.83
CA ASP A 220 9.56 -18.00 6.13
C ASP A 220 10.05 -19.17 5.26
N GLY A 221 11.18 -18.99 4.55
CA GLY A 221 11.73 -19.95 3.60
C GLY A 221 11.05 -19.93 2.23
N LYS A 222 9.91 -19.26 2.07
CA LYS A 222 9.23 -19.05 0.78
C LYS A 222 9.18 -17.59 0.36
N ARG A 223 9.16 -16.69 1.34
CA ARG A 223 9.13 -15.24 1.19
C ARG A 223 10.17 -14.60 2.10
N LEU A 224 10.79 -13.55 1.58
CA LEU A 224 11.41 -12.51 2.38
C LEU A 224 10.44 -11.36 2.58
N ALA A 225 10.55 -10.71 3.73
CA ALA A 225 9.90 -9.45 3.99
C ALA A 225 10.91 -8.45 4.56
N ILE A 226 10.88 -7.23 4.05
CA ILE A 226 11.63 -6.07 4.55
C ILE A 226 10.59 -5.04 4.95
N SER A 227 10.70 -4.49 6.15
CA SER A 227 9.82 -3.41 6.62
C SER A 227 10.62 -2.25 7.19
N VAL A 228 10.24 -1.03 6.87
CA VAL A 228 10.75 0.18 7.54
C VAL A 228 9.55 0.97 8.06
N THR A 229 9.54 1.22 9.37
CA THR A 229 8.54 2.05 10.04
C THR A 229 9.15 3.37 10.48
N ASP A 230 8.53 4.48 10.12
CA ASP A 230 8.82 5.81 10.66
C ASP A 230 7.69 6.31 11.58
N PRO A 231 7.97 7.24 12.51
CA PRO A 231 7.00 7.78 13.46
C PRO A 231 6.30 9.07 12.97
N PHE A 232 6.22 9.32 11.65
CA PHE A 232 5.71 10.58 11.12
C PHE A 232 4.33 10.46 10.46
N GLY A 233 4.04 9.36 9.76
CA GLY A 233 2.72 9.16 9.14
C GLY A 233 2.35 10.24 8.11
N SER A 234 3.34 10.79 7.41
CA SER A 234 3.21 12.00 6.58
C SER A 234 2.92 11.73 5.09
N ILE A 235 2.84 10.45 4.69
CA ILE A 235 2.55 10.06 3.30
C ILE A 235 1.05 9.87 3.07
N THR A 236 0.57 10.26 1.88
CA THR A 236 -0.83 10.10 1.48
C THR A 236 -0.96 9.13 0.34
N ARG A 237 -2.16 8.57 0.21
CA ARG A 237 -2.53 7.73 -0.94
C ARG A 237 -2.39 8.51 -2.25
N ASP A 238 -2.86 9.76 -2.28
CA ASP A 238 -2.81 10.59 -3.50
C ASP A 238 -1.36 10.91 -3.91
N HIS A 239 -0.47 11.18 -2.95
CA HIS A 239 0.96 11.35 -3.22
C HIS A 239 1.57 10.06 -3.81
N VAL A 240 1.33 8.91 -3.18
CA VAL A 240 1.79 7.60 -3.68
C VAL A 240 1.30 7.33 -5.11
N MET A 241 0.00 7.53 -5.34
CA MET A 241 -0.59 7.26 -6.65
C MET A 241 -0.07 8.22 -7.71
N SER A 242 0.13 9.50 -7.39
CA SER A 242 0.72 10.48 -8.30
C SER A 242 2.16 10.11 -8.70
N TYR A 243 2.97 9.59 -7.77
CA TYR A 243 4.31 9.12 -8.10
C TYR A 243 4.28 7.87 -8.99
N LEU A 244 3.44 6.90 -8.68
CA LEU A 244 3.31 5.69 -9.49
C LEU A 244 2.78 6.00 -10.90
N SER A 245 1.80 6.90 -11.04
CA SER A 245 1.22 7.22 -12.37
C SER A 245 2.23 7.89 -13.29
N LYS A 246 2.99 8.87 -12.80
CA LYS A 246 4.09 9.51 -13.55
C LYS A 246 5.09 8.50 -14.08
N CYS A 247 5.50 7.55 -13.23
CA CYS A 247 6.45 6.52 -13.64
C CYS A 247 5.86 5.51 -14.64
N PHE A 248 4.55 5.22 -14.59
CA PHE A 248 3.89 4.32 -15.55
C PHE A 248 3.62 4.96 -16.90
N GLN A 249 3.50 6.28 -16.98
CA GLN A 249 3.28 7.03 -18.24
C GLN A 249 4.54 7.13 -19.10
N GLY A 250 5.71 6.79 -18.56
CA GLY A 250 6.97 6.92 -19.28
C GLY A 250 7.29 8.38 -19.61
N GLU A 251 6.70 9.35 -18.90
CA GLU A 251 7.20 10.73 -18.92
C GLU A 251 8.71 10.66 -18.67
N ASN A 252 9.47 11.19 -19.63
CA ASN A 252 10.92 11.08 -19.69
C ASN A 252 11.53 11.26 -18.29
N ILE A 253 11.92 10.14 -17.68
CA ILE A 253 12.68 10.11 -16.42
C ILE A 253 13.97 10.95 -16.55
N THR A 254 14.39 11.23 -17.80
CA THR A 254 15.52 12.07 -18.19
C THR A 254 15.23 13.58 -18.24
N ASN A 255 13.97 14.03 -18.22
CA ASN A 255 13.57 15.45 -18.26
C ASN A 255 12.88 15.91 -16.97
N LEU A 256 12.90 15.10 -15.91
CA LEU A 256 12.71 15.62 -14.56
C LEU A 256 13.96 16.43 -14.27
N ASP A 257 13.86 17.75 -14.42
CA ASP A 257 14.94 18.73 -14.28
C ASP A 257 15.97 18.33 -13.21
N ASP A 258 17.24 18.65 -13.44
CA ASP A 258 18.28 18.60 -12.41
C ASP A 258 17.97 19.54 -11.20
N SER A 259 16.90 20.33 -11.24
CA SER A 259 16.31 21.02 -10.08
C SER A 259 15.47 20.10 -9.17
N ILE A 260 15.11 18.91 -9.68
CA ILE A 260 14.55 17.72 -9.02
C ILE A 260 15.68 16.71 -8.74
N SER A 261 16.93 17.17 -8.61
CA SER A 261 18.04 16.41 -8.05
C SER A 261 17.79 16.10 -6.57
N GLY A 262 16.86 15.18 -6.28
CA GLY A 262 16.47 14.83 -4.92
C GLY A 262 15.07 14.23 -4.76
N GLY A 263 14.89 12.97 -5.17
CA GLY A 263 14.24 11.99 -4.29
C GLY A 263 12.72 11.74 -4.33
N ALA A 264 11.89 12.63 -4.87
CA ALA A 264 10.44 12.44 -4.71
C ALA A 264 9.82 11.63 -5.88
N GLY A 265 9.86 10.30 -5.83
CA GLY A 265 8.98 9.42 -6.63
C GLY A 265 9.61 8.23 -7.33
N LEU A 266 10.87 8.33 -7.76
CA LEU A 266 11.57 7.25 -8.46
C LEU A 266 11.84 6.04 -7.55
N GLY A 267 12.20 6.29 -6.28
CA GLY A 267 12.46 5.23 -5.29
C GLY A 267 11.27 4.30 -5.06
N LEU A 268 10.06 4.87 -5.06
CA LEU A 268 8.83 4.10 -4.92
C LEU A 268 8.56 3.19 -6.12
N TYR A 269 8.80 3.70 -7.33
CA TYR A 269 8.69 2.91 -8.56
C TYR A 269 9.78 1.84 -8.65
N PHE A 270 11.01 2.13 -8.22
CA PHE A 270 12.06 1.12 -8.13
C PHE A 270 11.66 0.01 -7.16
N CYS A 271 11.20 0.35 -5.95
CA CYS A 271 10.69 -0.65 -5.01
C CYS A 271 9.61 -1.53 -5.64
N PHE A 272 8.62 -0.91 -6.31
CA PHE A 272 7.53 -1.62 -6.97
C PHE A 272 8.01 -2.66 -7.99
N ASN A 273 9.13 -2.41 -8.69
CA ASN A 273 9.69 -3.34 -9.67
C ASN A 273 10.59 -4.44 -9.08
N HIS A 274 11.02 -4.31 -7.82
CA HIS A 274 11.91 -5.26 -7.15
C HIS A 274 11.18 -6.16 -6.13
N VAL A 275 9.89 -5.92 -5.88
CA VAL A 275 9.08 -6.71 -4.93
C VAL A 275 7.90 -7.39 -5.62
N HIS A 276 7.44 -8.49 -5.05
CA HIS A 276 6.22 -9.17 -5.48
C HIS A 276 4.98 -8.57 -4.80
N SER A 277 5.14 -7.92 -3.65
CA SER A 277 4.10 -7.09 -3.05
C SER A 277 4.71 -5.88 -2.35
N LEU A 278 4.18 -4.69 -2.66
CA LEU A 278 4.48 -3.44 -1.99
C LEU A 278 3.30 -3.06 -1.11
N ILE A 279 3.54 -2.88 0.18
CA ILE A 279 2.52 -2.50 1.15
C ILE A 279 2.95 -1.22 1.85
N ILE A 280 2.03 -0.27 1.99
CA ILE A 280 2.21 0.98 2.71
C ILE A 280 1.07 1.07 3.72
N ASN A 281 1.40 1.03 5.00
CA ASN A 281 0.45 1.21 6.10
C ASN A 281 0.67 2.60 6.69
N VAL A 282 -0.40 3.37 6.83
CA VAL A 282 -0.32 4.73 7.38
C VAL A 282 -1.28 4.88 8.55
N ASP A 283 -0.76 5.42 9.64
CA ASP A 283 -1.52 6.00 10.71
C ASP A 283 -1.21 7.50 10.67
N PRO A 284 -2.10 8.33 10.12
CA PRO A 284 -1.78 9.71 9.79
C PRO A 284 -1.21 10.44 10.99
N LEU A 285 -0.10 11.14 10.79
CA LEU A 285 0.61 11.92 11.82
C LEU A 285 1.25 11.09 12.95
N ASN A 286 1.15 9.75 12.91
CA ASN A 286 1.66 8.87 13.95
C ASN A 286 2.75 7.94 13.43
N ARG A 287 2.52 7.28 12.28
CA ARG A 287 3.49 6.34 11.71
C ARG A 287 3.19 5.97 10.27
N THR A 288 4.25 5.67 9.53
CA THR A 288 4.19 5.00 8.22
C THR A 288 4.98 3.70 8.31
N GLU A 289 4.49 2.63 7.72
CA GLU A 289 5.24 1.38 7.53
C GLU A 289 5.24 1.00 6.05
N PHE A 290 6.43 0.95 5.45
CA PHE A 290 6.64 0.37 4.14
C PHE A 290 7.06 -1.08 4.27
N ILE A 291 6.44 -1.99 3.51
CA ILE A 291 6.78 -3.42 3.49
C ILE A 291 6.97 -3.87 2.04
N GLY A 292 8.11 -4.50 1.78
CA GLY A 292 8.44 -5.17 0.53
C GLY A 292 8.46 -6.68 0.73
N ILE A 293 7.67 -7.41 -0.03
CA ILE A 293 7.61 -8.87 0.00
C ILE A 293 8.24 -9.43 -1.26
N ILE A 294 9.19 -10.35 -1.10
CA ILE A 294 9.89 -11.01 -2.21
C ILE A 294 9.67 -12.52 -2.11
N ASP A 295 9.00 -13.13 -3.10
CA ASP A 295 8.90 -14.58 -3.23
C ASP A 295 10.27 -15.15 -3.62
N ILE A 296 10.81 -16.07 -2.79
CA ILE A 296 12.14 -16.68 -2.97
C ILE A 296 12.08 -18.15 -3.42
N ASP A 297 10.92 -18.80 -3.29
CA ASP A 297 10.64 -20.17 -3.77
C ASP A 297 10.34 -20.23 -5.29
N SER A 298 10.13 -19.07 -5.92
CA SER A 298 9.82 -19.00 -7.35
C SER A 298 11.08 -19.06 -8.22
N SER A 299 10.96 -19.73 -9.38
CA SER A 299 12.03 -19.74 -10.38
C SER A 299 12.28 -18.33 -10.94
N VAL A 300 13.50 -18.05 -11.42
CA VAL A 300 13.85 -16.73 -12.01
C VAL A 300 12.89 -16.34 -13.15
N ARG A 301 12.48 -17.32 -13.97
CA ARG A 301 11.54 -17.10 -15.07
C ARG A 301 10.13 -16.76 -14.59
N GLU A 302 9.73 -17.29 -13.45
CA GLU A 302 8.43 -17.02 -12.83
C GLU A 302 8.41 -15.66 -12.16
N SER A 303 9.44 -15.34 -11.38
CA SER A 303 9.57 -14.05 -10.70
C SER A 303 9.53 -12.88 -11.69
N LYS A 304 10.27 -12.94 -12.81
CA LYS A 304 10.24 -11.89 -13.85
C LYS A 304 8.89 -11.69 -14.53
N LYS A 305 7.99 -12.67 -14.46
CA LYS A 305 6.64 -12.61 -15.08
C LYS A 305 5.56 -12.25 -14.07
N GLN A 306 5.89 -12.29 -12.79
CA GLN A 306 4.97 -11.99 -11.72
C GLN A 306 4.77 -10.47 -11.67
N LYS A 307 3.53 -10.07 -11.40
CA LYS A 307 3.16 -8.67 -11.27
C LYS A 307 3.09 -8.34 -9.80
N THR A 308 3.49 -7.12 -9.47
CA THR A 308 3.53 -6.65 -8.09
C THR A 308 2.12 -6.35 -7.58
N ASN A 309 1.76 -6.95 -6.44
CA ASN A 309 0.60 -6.51 -5.68
C ASN A 309 0.91 -5.15 -5.03
N PHE A 310 -0.10 -4.30 -4.92
CA PHE A 310 0.07 -2.98 -4.32
C PHE A 310 -1.02 -2.77 -3.29
N HIS A 311 -0.62 -2.35 -2.09
CA HIS A 311 -1.56 -2.13 -1.01
C HIS A 311 -1.24 -0.84 -0.28
N PHE A 312 -2.22 0.05 -0.18
CA PHE A 312 -2.19 1.21 0.69
C PHE A 312 -3.29 1.05 1.73
N PHE A 313 -2.91 0.98 3.00
CA PHE A 313 -3.83 0.90 4.12
C PHE A 313 -3.71 2.15 4.99
N ASN A 314 -4.83 2.61 5.52
CA ASN A 314 -4.87 3.74 6.45
C ASN A 314 -5.79 3.39 7.64
N THR A 315 -5.42 3.83 8.85
CA THR A 315 -6.28 3.73 10.06
C THR A 315 -7.53 4.61 9.95
N ASN A 316 -7.41 5.75 9.25
CA ASN A 316 -8.46 6.74 9.04
C ASN A 316 -8.60 7.01 7.53
N ASN A 317 -9.67 6.53 6.88
CA ASN A 317 -9.95 6.67 5.43
C ASN A 317 -10.02 8.12 4.88
N LYS A 318 -9.73 9.13 5.71
CA LYS A 318 -9.79 10.57 5.45
C LYS A 318 -8.40 11.19 5.22
N SER A 319 -7.55 10.56 4.41
CA SER A 319 -6.15 11.00 4.22
C SER A 319 -5.97 12.43 3.70
N ARG A 320 -6.98 13.06 3.10
CA ARG A 320 -6.85 14.40 2.48
C ARG A 320 -7.35 15.54 3.40
N GLU A 321 -8.53 15.38 3.99
CA GLU A 321 -9.10 16.32 4.99
C GLU A 321 -8.16 16.50 6.18
N PHE A 322 -7.59 15.40 6.70
CA PHE A 322 -6.72 15.46 7.88
C PHE A 322 -5.38 16.17 7.65
N LEU A 323 -4.87 16.18 6.42
CA LEU A 323 -3.54 16.70 6.11
C LEU A 323 -3.54 18.16 5.63
N LEU A 324 -4.63 18.61 5.02
CA LEU A 324 -4.77 20.00 4.56
C LEU A 324 -5.20 20.97 5.67
N GLY A 325 -5.56 20.46 6.86
CA GLY A 325 -6.13 21.30 7.92
C GLY A 325 -7.57 21.65 7.57
N ASP A 326 -8.47 21.47 8.51
CA ASP A 326 -9.80 22.07 8.41
C ASP A 326 -9.62 23.59 8.48
N ASP A 327 -9.55 24.26 7.33
CA ASP A 327 -9.90 25.68 7.20
C ASP A 327 -11.43 25.88 7.24
N HIS A 328 -12.18 24.85 7.63
CA HIS A 328 -13.55 24.99 8.13
C HIS A 328 -13.52 25.12 9.66
N ASN A 329 -12.85 26.17 10.14
CA ASN A 329 -13.19 26.72 11.45
C ASN A 329 -14.64 27.20 11.39
N GLU A 330 -15.47 26.54 12.20
CA GLU A 330 -16.37 27.19 13.16
C GLU A 330 -16.63 28.68 12.87
N GLU A 331 -17.61 28.98 12.00
CA GLU A 331 -18.48 30.12 12.30
C GLU A 331 -19.46 29.64 13.37
N SER A 332 -18.97 29.80 14.60
CA SER A 332 -19.71 29.82 15.84
C SER A 332 -21.04 30.54 15.71
N ASP A 333 -22.09 29.86 16.16
CA ASP A 333 -23.23 30.42 16.88
C ASP A 333 -22.76 31.58 17.78
N THR A 334 -22.88 32.82 17.33
CA THR A 334 -23.00 34.00 18.20
C THR A 334 -23.65 35.17 17.45
N ALA A 335 -24.90 35.47 17.83
CA ALA A 335 -25.62 36.76 17.79
C ALA A 335 -27.05 36.55 17.26
N THR A 336 -28.14 36.93 17.92
CA THR A 336 -28.42 37.68 19.14
C THR A 336 -29.94 37.54 19.32
N HIS A 337 -30.41 37.08 20.48
CA HIS A 337 -31.78 37.40 20.93
C HIS A 337 -31.81 38.86 21.36
N PRO A 338 -32.78 39.68 20.90
CA PRO A 338 -33.25 40.81 21.66
C PRO A 338 -34.61 40.46 22.26
N ASP A 339 -34.64 40.25 23.57
CA ASP A 339 -35.89 40.32 24.34
C ASP A 339 -36.25 41.79 24.62
N SER A 340 -37.52 42.11 24.34
CA SER A 340 -38.34 43.18 24.91
C SER A 340 -37.97 44.65 24.63
N VAL A 341 -38.92 45.42 24.07
CA VAL A 341 -39.85 46.31 24.80
C VAL A 341 -40.66 47.11 23.75
N ALA A 342 -41.97 46.82 23.65
CA ALA A 342 -43.10 47.75 23.51
C ALA A 342 -44.33 46.99 23.01
#